data_AF-A0A2Z6RLL6-F1
#
_entry.id   AF-A0A2Z6RLL6-F1
#
_cell.length_a   1.000
_cell.length_b   1.000
_cell.length_c   1.000
_cell.angle_alpha   90.00
_cell.angle_beta   90.00
_cell.angle_gamma   90.00
#
_symmetry.space_group_name_H-M   'P 1'
#
loop_
_entity.id
_entity.type
_entity.pdbx_description
1 polymer ?
#
loop_
_entity_poly.entity_id
_entity_poly.type
_entity_poly.pdbx_seq_one_letter_code
_entity_poly.pdbx_strand_id
1 'polypeptide(L)'
;MNGICFPHKISLPNQTRWNSWFQIVFYAKVHIQHWANFFRREYEEKLQNEMIKTIHTTLQNLRDVGVITIYIYFISIYAKEFVQDLDFFQQQNKPVFPFVEGRLQQLTAFIKSNTTALYFGPEIKNIIRQHLFNPDDFYPIFRQAFQVAYNKFSAYIPNHPARSLFYACQVFNPQYIHLGDIQRKDIRHYSVIMELDNPSDSLLYEWSIYYGLTGLEFNENLDETNLDNYWKNLSVHLPILSNIALDYIWLPILSCAVKRSFSLYNSLLDSNRQNLSEELLKQLNMLYFN
;
A
#
# COMPACT_ATOMS: atom_id res chain seq x y z
N MET A 1 1.97 -16.58 -45.24
CA MET A 1 1.24 -16.74 -43.96
C MET A 1 2.14 -17.56 -43.04
N ASN A 2 3.02 -16.89 -42.29
CA ASN A 2 3.95 -17.57 -41.40
C ASN A 2 3.41 -17.45 -39.98
N GLY A 3 2.82 -18.55 -39.51
CA GLY A 3 2.37 -18.70 -38.13
C GLY A 3 3.54 -18.58 -37.17
N ILE A 4 3.31 -17.89 -36.06
CA ILE A 4 4.24 -17.74 -34.95
C ILE A 4 4.43 -19.13 -34.31
N CYS A 5 5.53 -19.79 -34.64
CA CYS A 5 6.02 -20.94 -33.87
C CYS A 5 6.62 -20.41 -32.57
N PHE A 6 6.15 -20.94 -31.44
CA PHE A 6 6.62 -20.67 -30.07
C PHE A 6 6.12 -19.38 -29.40
N PRO A 7 4.98 -19.40 -28.69
CA PRO A 7 4.67 -18.39 -27.69
C PRO A 7 5.48 -18.70 -26.42
N HIS A 8 6.81 -18.55 -26.47
CA HIS A 8 7.67 -18.68 -25.28
C HIS A 8 8.34 -17.35 -25.00
N LYS A 9 7.49 -16.39 -24.66
CA LYS A 9 7.74 -15.22 -23.81
C LYS A 9 6.48 -14.36 -23.93
N ILE A 10 5.42 -14.76 -23.24
CA ILE A 10 4.60 -13.71 -22.64
C ILE A 10 5.59 -13.06 -21.67
N SER A 11 6.12 -11.90 -22.03
CA SER A 11 6.73 -11.04 -21.04
C SER A 11 5.62 -10.72 -20.05
N LEU A 12 5.46 -11.55 -19.02
CA LEU A 12 4.85 -11.08 -17.80
C LEU A 12 5.70 -9.85 -17.47
N PRO A 13 5.11 -8.65 -17.40
CA PRO A 13 5.84 -7.48 -17.00
C PRO A 13 6.25 -7.74 -15.55
N ASN A 14 7.39 -8.37 -15.35
CA ASN A 14 7.96 -8.63 -14.05
C ASN A 14 8.65 -7.34 -13.57
N GLN A 15 7.88 -6.23 -13.60
CA GLN A 15 8.00 -5.23 -12.56
C GLN A 15 7.41 -5.89 -11.32
N THR A 16 8.19 -6.73 -10.61
CA THR A 16 7.76 -7.30 -9.33
C THR A 16 7.57 -6.15 -8.35
N ARG A 17 6.37 -5.59 -8.33
CA ARG A 17 5.89 -4.63 -7.33
C ARG A 17 5.65 -5.42 -6.04
N TRP A 18 5.76 -4.75 -4.91
CA TRP A 18 5.51 -5.39 -3.61
C TRP A 18 4.09 -6.01 -3.50
N ASN A 19 3.15 -5.58 -4.35
CA ASN A 19 1.80 -6.10 -4.43
C ASN A 19 1.59 -7.22 -5.49
N SER A 20 2.62 -7.64 -6.25
CA SER A 20 2.48 -8.65 -7.32
C SER A 20 1.91 -9.98 -6.82
N TRP A 21 2.24 -10.38 -5.59
CA TRP A 21 1.67 -11.59 -4.98
C TRP A 21 0.15 -11.47 -4.76
N PHE A 22 -0.33 -10.32 -4.31
CA PHE A 22 -1.77 -10.08 -4.14
C PHE A 22 -2.50 -10.04 -5.49
N GLN A 23 -1.86 -9.51 -6.53
CA GLN A 23 -2.43 -9.53 -7.89
C GLN A 23 -2.63 -10.96 -8.41
N ILE A 24 -1.69 -11.88 -8.12
CA ILE A 24 -1.84 -13.30 -8.44
C ILE A 24 -3.03 -13.90 -7.70
N VAL A 25 -3.25 -13.56 -6.43
CA VAL A 25 -4.40 -14.04 -5.66
C VAL A 25 -5.72 -13.50 -6.23
N PHE A 26 -5.79 -12.22 -6.61
CA PHE A 26 -6.98 -11.65 -7.25
C PHE A 26 -7.28 -12.32 -8.58
N TYR A 27 -6.25 -12.57 -9.40
CA TYR A 27 -6.36 -13.33 -10.63
C TYR A 27 -6.84 -14.76 -10.36
N ALA A 28 -6.26 -15.44 -9.37
CA ALA A 28 -6.65 -16.79 -8.98
C ALA A 28 -8.12 -16.86 -8.56
N LYS A 29 -8.62 -15.90 -7.77
CA LYS A 29 -10.04 -15.83 -7.36
C LYS A 29 -10.98 -15.88 -8.57
N VAL A 30 -10.65 -15.17 -9.65
CA VAL A 30 -11.47 -15.09 -10.87
C VAL A 30 -11.35 -16.34 -11.72
N HIS A 31 -10.19 -16.99 -11.76
CA HIS A 31 -9.88 -18.04 -12.74
C HIS A 31 -9.78 -19.45 -12.18
N ILE A 32 -9.96 -19.65 -10.87
CA ILE A 32 -9.79 -20.96 -10.20
C ILE A 32 -10.64 -22.08 -10.84
N GLN A 33 -11.83 -21.75 -11.32
CA GLN A 33 -12.73 -22.69 -12.01
C GLN A 33 -12.13 -23.31 -13.28
N HIS A 34 -11.13 -22.66 -13.90
CA HIS A 34 -10.47 -23.16 -15.10
C HIS A 34 -9.29 -24.09 -14.78
N TRP A 35 -8.77 -24.06 -13.54
CA TRP A 35 -7.52 -24.74 -13.19
C TRP A 35 -7.64 -26.25 -13.35
N ALA A 36 -8.73 -26.87 -12.90
CA ALA A 36 -8.94 -28.31 -13.00
C ALA A 36 -8.88 -28.80 -14.47
N ASN A 37 -9.52 -28.08 -15.39
CA ASN A 37 -9.50 -28.40 -16.82
C ASN A 37 -8.15 -28.14 -17.46
N PHE A 38 -7.49 -27.04 -17.09
CA PHE A 38 -6.16 -26.71 -17.59
C PHE A 38 -5.14 -27.79 -17.22
N PHE A 39 -5.03 -28.12 -15.94
CA PHE A 39 -4.06 -29.11 -15.47
C PHE A 39 -4.40 -30.54 -15.87
N ARG A 40 -5.67 -30.85 -16.15
CA ARG A 40 -6.03 -32.12 -16.79
C ARG A 40 -5.42 -32.24 -18.19
N ARG A 41 -5.55 -31.22 -19.04
CA ARG A 41 -4.96 -31.23 -20.39
C ARG A 41 -3.43 -31.26 -20.36
N GLU A 42 -2.80 -30.45 -19.51
CA GLU A 42 -1.34 -30.48 -19.36
C GLU A 42 -0.84 -31.85 -18.87
N TYR A 43 -1.60 -32.54 -17.99
CA TYR A 43 -1.25 -33.88 -17.53
C TYR A 43 -1.37 -34.93 -18.66
N GLU A 44 -2.43 -34.85 -19.48
CA GLU A 44 -2.64 -35.71 -20.64
C GLU A 44 -1.53 -35.55 -21.70
N GLU A 45 -1.00 -34.33 -21.88
CA GLU A 45 0.07 -34.04 -22.84
C GLU A 45 1.50 -34.29 -22.30
N LYS A 46 1.74 -34.14 -20.99
CA LYS A 46 3.07 -34.28 -20.34
C LYS A 46 3.04 -35.31 -19.21
N LEU A 47 2.96 -36.58 -19.59
CA LEU A 47 2.87 -37.75 -18.70
C LEU A 47 4.02 -37.93 -17.68
N GLN A 48 5.13 -37.20 -17.80
CA GLN A 48 6.33 -37.37 -16.95
C GLN A 48 6.58 -36.27 -15.91
N ASN A 49 5.74 -35.23 -15.84
CA ASN A 49 5.95 -34.16 -14.86
C ASN A 49 5.21 -34.45 -13.54
N GLU A 50 5.95 -34.89 -12.52
CA GLU A 50 5.41 -35.20 -11.17
C GLU A 50 4.73 -34.00 -10.49
N MET A 51 5.16 -32.76 -10.78
CA MET A 51 4.51 -31.56 -10.27
C MET A 51 3.13 -31.37 -10.92
N ILE A 52 3.03 -31.52 -12.24
CA ILE A 52 1.75 -31.43 -12.96
C ILE A 52 0.80 -32.53 -12.50
N LYS A 53 1.32 -33.75 -12.30
CA LYS A 53 0.56 -34.87 -11.75
C LYS A 53 0.01 -34.56 -10.36
N THR A 54 0.84 -34.04 -9.47
CA THR A 54 0.43 -33.66 -8.11
C THR A 54 -0.67 -32.60 -8.16
N ILE A 55 -0.46 -31.50 -8.90
CA ILE A 55 -1.46 -30.43 -9.05
C ILE A 55 -2.76 -31.00 -9.65
N HIS A 56 -2.67 -31.82 -10.69
CA HIS A 56 -3.84 -32.46 -11.29
C HIS A 56 -4.60 -33.29 -10.24
N THR A 57 -3.91 -34.16 -9.49
CA THR A 57 -4.55 -34.99 -8.45
C THR A 57 -5.22 -34.15 -7.36
N THR A 58 -4.57 -33.08 -6.89
CA THR A 58 -5.15 -32.15 -5.91
C THR A 58 -6.40 -31.47 -6.47
N LEU A 59 -6.38 -31.03 -7.73
CA LEU A 59 -7.52 -30.34 -8.34
C LEU A 59 -8.68 -31.26 -8.73
N GLN A 60 -8.50 -32.59 -8.72
CA GLN A 60 -9.60 -33.55 -8.84
C GLN A 60 -10.26 -33.86 -7.49
N ASN A 61 -9.59 -33.58 -6.37
CA ASN A 61 -10.16 -33.76 -5.04
C ASN A 61 -11.04 -32.56 -4.66
N LEU A 62 -12.36 -32.77 -4.60
CA LEU A 62 -13.34 -31.73 -4.26
C LEU A 62 -13.05 -31.07 -2.90
N ARG A 63 -12.55 -31.83 -1.92
CA ARG A 63 -12.21 -31.30 -0.59
C ARG A 63 -11.03 -30.34 -0.69
N ASP A 64 -9.96 -30.74 -1.38
CA ASP A 64 -8.75 -29.93 -1.52
C ASP A 64 -9.04 -28.65 -2.32
N VAL A 65 -9.79 -28.77 -3.43
CA VAL A 65 -10.25 -27.61 -4.21
C VAL A 65 -11.09 -26.66 -3.36
N GLY A 66 -11.98 -27.19 -2.52
CA GLY A 66 -12.78 -26.37 -1.62
C GLY A 66 -11.91 -25.59 -0.63
N VAL A 67 -10.93 -26.23 0.00
CA VAL A 67 -9.97 -25.56 0.90
C VAL A 67 -9.18 -24.47 0.17
N ILE A 68 -8.64 -24.78 -1.01
CA ILE A 68 -7.87 -23.82 -1.83
C ILE A 68 -8.75 -22.61 -2.19
N THR A 69 -9.99 -22.85 -2.62
CA THR A 69 -10.95 -21.79 -2.95
C THR A 69 -11.20 -20.89 -1.75
N ILE A 70 -11.50 -21.48 -0.58
CA ILE A 70 -11.75 -20.73 0.66
C ILE A 70 -10.56 -19.83 1.02
N TYR A 71 -9.33 -20.35 0.94
CA TYR A 71 -8.13 -19.56 1.22
C TYR A 71 -7.89 -18.43 0.21
N ILE A 72 -8.09 -18.69 -1.08
CA ILE A 72 -7.99 -17.65 -2.11
C ILE A 72 -9.02 -16.54 -1.86
N TYR A 73 -10.26 -16.90 -1.52
CA TYR A 73 -11.29 -15.92 -1.19
C TYR A 73 -10.93 -15.12 0.06
N PHE A 74 -10.52 -15.77 1.14
CA PHE A 74 -10.05 -15.12 2.36
C PHE A 74 -8.95 -14.10 2.07
N ILE A 75 -7.86 -14.53 1.43
CA ILE A 75 -6.76 -13.65 1.11
C ILE A 75 -7.24 -12.52 0.19
N SER A 76 -8.05 -12.81 -0.85
CA SER A 76 -8.52 -11.80 -1.79
C SER A 76 -9.38 -10.70 -1.17
N ILE A 77 -10.13 -11.00 -0.12
CA ILE A 77 -11.00 -10.03 0.54
C ILE A 77 -10.15 -9.13 1.44
N TYR A 78 -9.37 -9.74 2.32
CA TYR A 78 -8.63 -9.02 3.34
C TYR A 78 -7.33 -8.37 2.83
N ALA A 79 -6.76 -8.86 1.72
CA ALA A 79 -5.61 -8.24 1.07
C ALA A 79 -5.91 -6.84 0.52
N LYS A 80 -7.18 -6.50 0.27
CA LYS A 80 -7.57 -5.21 -0.32
C LYS A 80 -7.07 -4.03 0.50
N GLU A 81 -7.18 -4.09 1.82
CA GLU A 81 -6.68 -3.05 2.72
C GLU A 81 -5.16 -2.85 2.58
N PHE A 82 -4.39 -3.95 2.56
CA PHE A 82 -2.95 -3.89 2.35
C PHE A 82 -2.58 -3.32 0.99
N VAL A 83 -3.32 -3.68 -0.06
CA VAL A 83 -3.09 -3.17 -1.42
C VAL A 83 -3.43 -1.69 -1.52
N GLN A 84 -4.53 -1.25 -0.90
CA GLN A 84 -4.91 0.16 -0.86
C GLN A 84 -3.86 1.02 -0.17
N ASP A 85 -3.33 0.59 0.98
CA ASP A 85 -2.27 1.32 1.67
C ASP A 85 -0.95 1.31 0.88
N LEU A 86 -0.59 0.17 0.26
CA LEU A 86 0.59 0.09 -0.60
C LEU A 86 0.47 1.03 -1.80
N ASP A 87 -0.70 1.08 -2.45
CA ASP A 87 -0.95 1.96 -3.58
C ASP A 87 -0.94 3.42 -3.13
N PHE A 88 -1.50 3.74 -1.95
CA PHE A 88 -1.45 5.06 -1.32
C PHE A 88 -0.02 5.54 -1.08
N PHE A 89 0.82 4.73 -0.43
CA PHE A 89 2.23 5.09 -0.17
C PHE A 89 3.08 5.19 -1.44
N GLN A 90 2.60 4.63 -2.55
CA GLN A 90 3.24 4.68 -3.87
C GLN A 90 2.71 5.80 -4.78
N GLN A 91 1.75 6.60 -4.31
CA GLN A 91 1.25 7.76 -5.05
C GLN A 91 2.39 8.73 -5.33
N GLN A 92 2.40 9.28 -6.54
CA GLN A 92 3.35 10.30 -6.98
C GLN A 92 2.59 11.60 -7.18
N ASN A 93 3.32 12.71 -7.04
CA ASN A 93 2.79 14.05 -7.33
C ASN A 93 1.57 14.40 -6.49
N LYS A 94 1.50 13.87 -5.27
CA LYS A 94 0.49 14.22 -4.27
C LYS A 94 1.14 14.43 -2.90
N PRO A 95 0.67 15.41 -2.11
CA PRO A 95 1.15 15.70 -0.76
C PRO A 95 0.60 14.70 0.28
N VAL A 96 0.98 13.43 0.15
CA VAL A 96 0.43 12.32 0.95
C VAL A 96 1.15 12.08 2.28
N PHE A 97 2.30 12.73 2.51
CA PHE A 97 3.14 12.49 3.69
C PHE A 97 2.42 12.73 5.03
N PRO A 98 1.59 13.79 5.20
CA PRO A 98 0.85 14.03 6.45
C PRO A 98 -0.15 12.94 6.83
N PHE A 99 -0.54 12.07 5.88
CA PHE A 99 -1.55 11.03 6.11
C PHE A 99 -0.94 9.67 6.48
N VAL A 100 0.38 9.51 6.38
CA VAL A 100 1.07 8.22 6.54
C VAL A 100 0.84 7.60 7.91
N GLU A 101 1.00 8.40 8.96
CA GLU A 101 0.83 7.92 10.33
C GLU A 101 -0.59 7.43 10.59
N GLY A 102 -1.60 8.21 10.16
CA GLY A 102 -3.01 7.84 10.29
C GLY A 102 -3.35 6.54 9.54
N ARG A 103 -2.84 6.38 8.31
CA ARG A 103 -2.98 5.12 7.54
C ARG A 103 -2.35 3.94 8.27
N LEU A 104 -1.14 4.10 8.80
CA LEU A 104 -0.47 3.05 9.56
C LEU A 104 -1.21 2.70 10.86
N GLN A 105 -1.84 3.68 11.52
CA GLN A 105 -2.69 3.43 12.70
C GLN A 105 -3.97 2.65 12.32
N GLN A 106 -4.62 3.02 11.21
CA GLN A 106 -5.77 2.29 10.68
C GLN A 106 -5.41 0.85 10.32
N LEU A 107 -4.30 0.64 9.60
CA LEU A 107 -3.80 -0.69 9.27
C LEU A 107 -3.47 -1.51 10.52
N THR A 108 -2.89 -0.88 11.54
CA THR A 108 -2.63 -1.52 12.84
C THR A 108 -3.94 -2.01 13.48
N ALA A 109 -4.96 -1.15 13.52
CA ALA A 109 -6.26 -1.49 14.09
C ALA A 109 -6.97 -2.59 13.28
N PHE A 110 -6.89 -2.52 11.95
CA PHE A 110 -7.42 -3.55 11.05
C PHE A 110 -6.78 -4.91 11.29
N ILE A 111 -5.45 -5.01 11.29
CA ILE A 111 -4.76 -6.28 11.52
C ILE A 111 -5.08 -6.81 12.92
N LYS A 112 -4.97 -5.94 13.94
CA LYS A 112 -5.17 -6.31 15.35
C LYS A 112 -6.60 -6.81 15.61
N SER A 113 -7.62 -6.11 15.11
CA SER A 113 -9.03 -6.51 15.32
C SER A 113 -9.33 -7.90 14.74
N ASN A 114 -8.68 -8.27 13.64
CA ASN A 114 -8.86 -9.58 13.02
C ASN A 114 -8.10 -10.73 13.73
N THR A 115 -7.15 -10.44 14.63
CA THR A 115 -6.49 -11.49 15.44
C THR A 115 -7.46 -12.16 16.42
N THR A 116 -8.50 -11.45 16.85
CA THR A 116 -9.52 -11.94 17.80
C THR A 116 -10.91 -12.05 17.17
N ALA A 117 -11.02 -11.93 15.84
CA ALA A 117 -12.31 -11.96 15.16
C ALA A 117 -13.01 -13.32 15.31
N LEU A 118 -14.27 -13.27 15.77
CA LEU A 118 -15.16 -14.43 15.84
C LEU A 118 -15.87 -14.69 14.50
N TYR A 119 -15.86 -13.71 13.60
CA TYR A 119 -16.59 -13.74 12.34
C TYR A 119 -15.85 -12.97 11.24
N PHE A 120 -15.76 -13.56 10.04
CA PHE A 120 -15.04 -13.02 8.89
C PHE A 120 -15.97 -12.58 7.75
N GLY A 121 -17.21 -12.19 8.09
CA GLY A 121 -18.16 -11.67 7.12
C GLY A 121 -18.96 -12.73 6.34
N PRO A 122 -20.06 -12.30 5.68
CA PRO A 122 -21.00 -13.21 5.03
C PRO A 122 -20.42 -13.83 3.76
N GLU A 123 -19.57 -13.12 3.01
CA GLU A 123 -18.93 -13.66 1.79
C GLU A 123 -18.08 -14.89 2.13
N ILE A 124 -17.24 -14.81 3.17
CA ILE A 124 -16.42 -15.93 3.63
C ILE A 124 -17.26 -17.07 4.19
N LYS A 125 -18.27 -16.76 5.00
CA LYS A 125 -19.18 -17.79 5.53
C LYS A 125 -19.90 -18.55 4.40
N ASN A 126 -20.32 -17.84 3.35
CA ASN A 126 -21.02 -18.42 2.22
C ASN A 126 -20.10 -19.33 1.39
N ILE A 127 -18.87 -18.89 1.06
CA ILE A 127 -17.95 -19.72 0.27
C ILE A 127 -17.55 -21.00 1.02
N ILE A 128 -17.37 -20.93 2.34
CA ILE A 128 -17.07 -22.11 3.18
C ILE A 128 -18.23 -23.11 3.11
N ARG A 129 -19.47 -22.63 3.28
CA ARG A 129 -20.67 -23.48 3.23
C ARG A 129 -20.96 -24.03 1.84
N GLN A 130 -20.69 -23.27 0.78
CA GLN A 130 -20.82 -23.73 -0.61
C GLN A 130 -19.92 -24.94 -0.90
N HIS A 131 -18.76 -25.01 -0.26
CA HIS A 131 -17.85 -26.15 -0.33
C HIS A 131 -18.08 -27.20 0.77
N LEU A 132 -19.23 -27.16 1.46
CA LEU A 132 -19.67 -28.13 2.47
C LEU A 132 -18.76 -28.22 3.70
N PHE A 133 -18.07 -27.13 4.05
CA PHE A 133 -17.24 -27.03 5.25
C PHE A 133 -17.96 -26.31 6.40
N ASN A 134 -17.47 -26.52 7.62
CA ASN A 134 -17.88 -25.74 8.79
C ASN A 134 -16.98 -24.49 8.96
N PRO A 135 -17.54 -23.26 9.02
CA PRO A 135 -16.76 -22.06 9.28
C PRO A 135 -15.89 -22.11 10.55
N ASP A 136 -16.33 -22.81 11.58
CA ASP A 136 -15.58 -22.92 12.84
C ASP A 136 -14.23 -23.64 12.68
N ASP A 137 -14.07 -24.45 11.62
CA ASP A 137 -12.79 -25.11 11.30
C ASP A 137 -11.77 -24.13 10.68
N PHE A 138 -12.25 -23.03 10.06
CA PHE A 138 -11.41 -22.10 9.30
C PHE A 138 -11.10 -20.81 10.06
N TYR A 139 -12.04 -20.30 10.85
CA TYR A 139 -11.84 -19.04 11.58
C TYR A 139 -10.61 -19.02 12.51
N PRO A 140 -10.26 -20.12 13.22
CA PRO A 140 -8.99 -20.18 13.96
C PRO A 140 -7.76 -19.98 13.06
N ILE A 141 -7.76 -20.56 11.86
CA ILE A 141 -6.67 -20.45 10.89
C ILE A 141 -6.55 -19.00 10.39
N PHE A 142 -7.67 -18.35 10.09
CA PHE A 142 -7.69 -16.95 9.68
C PHE A 142 -7.16 -16.01 10.76
N ARG A 143 -7.60 -16.20 12.02
CA ARG A 143 -7.03 -15.46 13.17
C ARG A 143 -5.53 -15.68 13.29
N GLN A 144 -5.06 -16.91 13.12
CA GLN A 144 -3.63 -17.21 13.16
C GLN A 144 -2.86 -16.51 12.03
N ALA A 145 -3.41 -16.46 10.82
CA ALA A 145 -2.81 -15.71 9.72
C ALA A 145 -2.68 -14.20 10.05
N PHE A 146 -3.72 -13.61 10.64
CA PHE A 146 -3.67 -12.23 11.13
C PHE A 146 -2.68 -12.05 12.29
N GLN A 147 -2.55 -13.03 13.18
CA GLN A 147 -1.56 -12.99 14.26
C GLN A 147 -0.13 -12.97 13.70
N VAL A 148 0.15 -13.78 12.68
CA VAL A 148 1.45 -13.78 11.99
C VAL A 148 1.70 -12.44 11.31
N ALA A 149 0.70 -11.89 10.63
CA ALA A 149 0.78 -10.56 10.01
C ALA A 149 1.04 -9.46 11.05
N TYR A 150 0.33 -9.48 12.18
CA TYR A 150 0.48 -8.54 13.28
C TYR A 150 1.89 -8.61 13.88
N ASN A 151 2.37 -9.80 14.21
CA ASN A 151 3.71 -9.98 14.78
C ASN A 151 4.78 -9.42 13.84
N LYS A 152 4.65 -9.67 12.53
CA LYS A 152 5.55 -9.11 11.54
C LYS A 152 5.44 -7.59 11.48
N PHE A 153 4.23 -7.04 11.42
CA PHE A 153 4.00 -5.59 11.37
C PHE A 153 4.56 -4.87 12.61
N SER A 154 4.24 -5.35 13.80
CA SER A 154 4.68 -4.79 15.08
C SER A 154 6.18 -4.90 15.33
N ALA A 155 6.88 -5.81 14.66
CA ALA A 155 8.34 -5.89 14.74
C ALA A 155 9.04 -4.73 14.00
N TYR A 156 8.43 -4.19 12.94
CA TYR A 156 9.09 -3.19 12.07
C TYR A 156 8.53 -1.77 12.21
N ILE A 157 7.21 -1.60 12.33
CA ILE A 157 6.58 -0.28 12.22
C ILE A 157 6.80 0.62 13.46
N PRO A 158 6.63 0.14 14.70
CA PRO A 158 6.84 0.98 15.88
C PRO A 158 8.26 1.55 15.97
N ASN A 159 9.26 0.79 15.50
CA ASN A 159 10.67 1.16 15.53
C ASN A 159 11.16 1.76 14.19
N HIS A 160 10.25 2.14 13.29
CA HIS A 160 10.65 2.70 12.01
C HIS A 160 11.35 4.06 12.23
N PRO A 161 12.55 4.29 11.65
CA PRO A 161 13.33 5.51 11.93
C PRO A 161 12.58 6.82 11.64
N ALA A 162 11.73 6.83 10.60
CA ALA A 162 10.93 7.99 10.24
C ALA A 162 9.58 8.10 10.97
N ARG A 163 9.27 7.19 11.92
CA ARG A 163 7.94 7.13 12.57
C ARG A 163 7.59 8.43 13.28
N SER A 164 8.55 9.01 13.99
CA SER A 164 8.37 10.27 14.70
C SER A 164 8.10 11.44 13.76
N LEU A 165 8.73 11.44 12.58
CA LEU A 165 8.49 12.43 11.53
C LEU A 165 7.10 12.23 10.89
N PHE A 166 6.69 10.98 10.61
CA PHE A 166 5.33 10.70 10.12
C PHE A 166 4.28 11.20 11.11
N TYR A 167 4.51 10.98 12.41
CA TYR A 167 3.64 11.48 13.45
C TYR A 167 3.57 13.01 13.47
N ALA A 168 4.71 13.68 13.41
CA ALA A 168 4.77 15.14 13.47
C ALA A 168 4.11 15.81 12.27
N CYS A 169 4.36 15.31 11.05
CA CYS A 169 3.81 15.89 9.84
C CYS A 169 2.28 15.76 9.72
N GLN A 170 1.61 14.97 10.56
CA GLN A 170 0.14 14.94 10.59
C GLN A 170 -0.46 16.31 10.91
N VAL A 171 0.27 17.20 11.60
CA VAL A 171 -0.23 18.55 11.90
C VAL A 171 -0.52 19.36 10.63
N PHE A 172 0.16 19.03 9.52
CA PHE A 172 -0.09 19.67 8.24
C PHE A 172 -1.32 19.12 7.52
N ASN A 173 -2.02 18.13 8.09
CA ASN A 173 -3.37 17.76 7.72
C ASN A 173 -4.38 18.47 8.66
N PRO A 174 -5.14 19.45 8.16
CA PRO A 174 -6.15 20.16 8.95
C PRO A 174 -7.18 19.25 9.64
N GLN A 175 -7.56 18.12 9.03
CA GLN A 175 -8.48 17.15 9.64
C GLN A 175 -7.92 16.56 10.93
N TYR A 176 -6.59 16.33 10.97
CA TYR A 176 -5.95 15.74 12.14
C TYR A 176 -5.99 16.69 13.35
N ILE A 177 -5.85 18.00 13.12
CA ILE A 177 -5.96 19.01 14.17
C ILE A 177 -7.42 19.23 14.57
N HIS A 178 -8.32 19.30 13.60
CA HIS A 178 -9.76 19.48 13.85
C HIS A 178 -10.36 18.36 14.70
N LEU A 179 -10.08 17.10 14.36
CA LEU A 179 -10.56 15.91 15.08
C LEU A 179 -9.72 15.58 16.33
N GLY A 180 -8.79 16.46 16.68
CA GLY A 180 -7.81 16.28 17.75
C GLY A 180 -8.29 16.63 19.14
N ASP A 181 -7.63 16.06 20.14
CA ASP A 181 -7.70 16.56 21.50
C ASP A 181 -6.85 17.83 21.68
N ILE A 182 -6.85 18.38 22.89
CA ILE A 182 -6.08 19.59 23.21
C ILE A 182 -4.57 19.34 23.06
N GLN A 183 -4.09 18.10 23.22
CA GLN A 183 -2.66 17.80 23.13
C GLN A 183 -2.14 17.99 21.70
N ARG A 184 -2.95 17.71 20.67
CA ARG A 184 -2.58 17.97 19.27
C ARG A 184 -2.34 19.45 18.95
N LYS A 185 -2.70 20.36 19.85
CA LYS A 185 -2.56 21.81 19.68
C LYS A 185 -1.24 22.34 20.23
N ASP A 186 -0.55 21.56 21.05
CA ASP A 186 0.76 21.93 21.56
C ASP A 186 1.82 21.62 20.50
N ILE A 187 2.33 22.69 19.88
CA ILE A 187 3.37 22.68 18.85
C ILE A 187 4.61 21.89 19.27
N ARG A 188 4.90 21.79 20.58
CA ARG A 188 6.07 21.09 21.12
C ARG A 188 6.02 19.58 20.94
N HIS A 189 4.84 18.99 20.70
CA HIS A 189 4.73 17.57 20.34
C HIS A 189 5.32 17.25 18.96
N TYR A 190 5.63 18.28 18.17
CA TYR A 190 6.08 18.16 16.79
C TYR A 190 7.52 18.63 16.59
N SER A 191 8.32 18.70 17.66
CA SER A 191 9.72 19.15 17.69
C SER A 191 10.69 18.35 16.81
N VAL A 192 10.26 17.22 16.24
CA VAL A 192 11.03 16.51 15.21
C VAL A 192 11.12 17.33 13.92
N ILE A 193 10.16 18.22 13.68
CA ILE A 193 10.24 19.25 12.64
C ILE A 193 11.11 20.38 13.20
N MET A 194 12.20 20.69 12.50
CA MET A 194 13.27 21.54 13.01
C MET A 194 12.76 22.93 13.37
N GLU A 195 11.86 23.46 12.55
CA GLU A 195 11.25 24.78 12.72
C GLU A 195 10.27 24.83 13.90
N LEU A 196 9.76 23.67 14.35
CA LEU A 196 8.80 23.57 15.46
C LEU A 196 9.44 23.22 16.82
N ASP A 197 10.72 22.81 16.85
CA ASP A 197 11.43 22.50 18.11
C ASP A 197 11.63 23.74 18.98
N ASN A 198 11.95 24.87 18.34
CA ASN A 198 12.13 26.18 18.98
C ASN A 198 11.48 27.28 18.13
N PRO A 199 10.15 27.36 18.11
CA PRO A 199 9.43 28.25 17.22
C PRO A 199 9.65 29.71 17.64
N SER A 200 9.75 30.60 16.66
CA SER A 200 9.76 32.04 16.90
C SER A 200 8.40 32.53 17.40
N ASP A 201 8.35 33.71 18.04
CA ASP A 201 7.09 34.31 18.47
C ASP A 201 6.11 34.52 17.29
N SER A 202 6.63 34.84 16.11
CA SER A 202 5.83 34.95 14.89
C SER A 202 5.23 33.61 14.46
N LEU A 203 6.01 32.52 14.54
CA LEU A 203 5.51 31.18 14.22
C LEU A 203 4.48 30.70 15.26
N LEU A 204 4.68 31.00 16.54
CA LEU A 204 3.69 30.73 17.59
C LEU A 204 2.38 31.50 17.35
N TYR A 205 2.47 32.74 16.89
CA TYR A 205 1.30 33.53 16.52
C TYR A 205 0.55 32.91 15.34
N GLU A 206 1.25 32.57 14.25
CA GLU A 206 0.64 31.89 13.10
C GLU A 206 0.03 30.54 13.47
N TRP A 207 0.71 29.76 14.32
CA TRP A 207 0.18 28.50 14.85
C TRP A 207 -1.15 28.69 15.57
N SER A 208 -1.26 29.73 16.40
CA SER A 208 -2.51 30.04 17.11
C SER A 208 -3.67 30.36 16.16
N ILE A 209 -3.38 31.02 15.04
CA ILE A 209 -4.36 31.31 13.99
C ILE A 209 -4.75 30.04 13.23
N TYR A 210 -3.77 29.25 12.79
CA TYR A 210 -4.03 27.97 12.11
C TYR A 210 -4.95 27.06 12.93
N TYR A 211 -4.64 26.94 14.22
CA TYR A 211 -5.51 26.23 15.15
C TYR A 211 -6.93 26.85 15.23
N GLY A 212 -7.03 28.18 15.35
CA GLY A 212 -8.33 28.86 15.37
C GLY A 212 -9.16 28.60 14.11
N LEU A 213 -8.55 28.66 12.93
CA LEU A 213 -9.19 28.42 11.63
C LEU A 213 -9.68 26.99 11.49
N THR A 214 -8.83 26.02 11.85
CA THR A 214 -9.20 24.59 11.80
C THR A 214 -10.28 24.22 12.82
N GLY A 215 -10.49 25.01 13.87
CA GLY A 215 -11.57 24.82 14.83
C GLY A 215 -12.95 25.37 14.39
N LEU A 216 -12.99 26.36 13.49
CA LEU A 216 -14.21 27.12 13.18
C LEU A 216 -14.69 27.01 11.72
N GLU A 217 -13.79 26.83 10.76
CA GLU A 217 -14.09 26.91 9.32
C GLU A 217 -13.54 25.70 8.54
N PHE A 218 -13.59 24.52 9.17
CA PHE A 218 -13.03 23.31 8.56
C PHE A 218 -13.91 22.79 7.41
N ASN A 219 -13.30 22.60 6.23
CA ASN A 219 -13.95 21.94 5.09
C ASN A 219 -13.73 20.42 5.17
N GLU A 220 -14.79 19.68 5.47
CA GLU A 220 -14.76 18.22 5.61
C GLU A 220 -14.23 17.48 4.36
N ASN A 221 -14.29 18.09 3.18
CA ASN A 221 -13.86 17.49 1.91
C ASN A 221 -12.37 17.70 1.57
N LEU A 222 -11.53 18.16 2.50
CA LEU A 222 -10.11 18.30 2.25
C LEU A 222 -9.42 16.93 2.19
N ASP A 223 -8.93 16.55 1.01
CA ASP A 223 -8.16 15.33 0.76
C ASP A 223 -6.74 15.64 0.27
N GLU A 224 -5.95 14.60 -0.04
CA GLU A 224 -4.58 14.79 -0.53
C GLU A 224 -4.49 15.58 -1.85
N THR A 225 -5.58 15.71 -2.62
CA THR A 225 -5.56 16.44 -3.90
C THR A 225 -5.61 17.95 -3.72
N ASN A 226 -6.16 18.42 -2.61
CA ASN A 226 -6.38 19.84 -2.33
C ASN A 226 -5.42 20.41 -1.28
N LEU A 227 -4.61 19.57 -0.63
CA LEU A 227 -3.77 19.99 0.49
C LEU A 227 -2.69 21.02 0.12
N ASP A 228 -2.09 20.89 -1.06
CA ASP A 228 -1.12 21.87 -1.57
C ASP A 228 -1.76 23.25 -1.78
N ASN A 229 -2.93 23.29 -2.44
CA ASN A 229 -3.68 24.53 -2.66
C ASN A 229 -4.14 25.14 -1.34
N TYR A 230 -4.54 24.33 -0.37
CA TYR A 230 -4.91 24.78 0.97
C TYR A 230 -3.77 25.57 1.62
N TRP A 231 -2.56 24.99 1.68
CA TRP A 231 -1.41 25.66 2.27
C TRP A 231 -0.98 26.90 1.48
N LYS A 232 -1.00 26.84 0.14
CA LYS A 232 -0.71 28.01 -0.71
C LYS A 232 -1.68 29.17 -0.46
N ASN A 233 -2.97 28.91 -0.31
CA ASN A 233 -3.97 29.95 -0.04
C ASN A 233 -3.77 30.58 1.35
N LEU A 234 -3.28 29.81 2.32
CA LEU A 234 -2.96 30.32 3.65
C LEU A 234 -1.66 31.11 3.72
N SER A 235 -0.80 31.07 2.71
CA SER A 235 0.50 31.78 2.72
C SER A 235 0.38 33.29 2.94
N VAL A 236 -0.73 33.90 2.56
CA VAL A 236 -1.00 35.34 2.77
C VAL A 236 -1.18 35.65 4.27
N HIS A 237 -1.77 34.72 5.02
CA HIS A 237 -2.12 34.92 6.43
C HIS A 237 -1.14 34.24 7.39
N LEU A 238 -0.52 33.14 6.93
CA LEU A 238 0.39 32.27 7.69
C LEU A 238 1.68 32.04 6.88
N PRO A 239 2.44 33.10 6.54
CA PRO A 239 3.56 32.98 5.62
C PRO A 239 4.67 32.03 6.12
N ILE A 240 4.94 31.97 7.42
CA ILE A 240 5.99 31.10 7.97
C ILE A 240 5.49 29.65 7.99
N LEU A 241 4.34 29.40 8.61
CA LEU A 241 3.79 28.06 8.79
C LEU A 241 3.40 27.41 7.46
N SER A 242 2.88 28.19 6.50
CA SER A 242 2.56 27.71 5.15
C SER A 242 3.81 27.24 4.41
N ASN A 243 4.91 28.00 4.47
CA ASN A 243 6.17 27.59 3.85
C ASN A 243 6.69 26.29 4.46
N ILE A 244 6.70 26.18 5.79
CA ILE A 244 7.10 24.93 6.47
C ILE A 244 6.19 23.78 6.02
N ALA A 245 4.86 23.97 6.03
CA ALA A 245 3.94 22.92 5.61
C ALA A 245 4.23 22.46 4.18
N LEU A 246 4.42 23.39 3.24
CA LEU A 246 4.73 23.09 1.84
C LEU A 246 6.04 22.29 1.68
N ASP A 247 7.05 22.54 2.52
CA ASP A 247 8.29 21.74 2.51
C ASP A 247 8.05 20.28 2.96
N TYR A 248 7.19 20.09 3.96
CA TYR A 248 6.98 18.79 4.60
C TYR A 248 5.90 17.91 3.95
N ILE A 249 4.84 18.50 3.40
CA ILE A 249 3.73 17.72 2.82
C ILE A 249 4.15 16.91 1.59
N TRP A 250 5.19 17.38 0.90
CA TRP A 250 5.72 16.81 -0.34
C TRP A 250 6.86 15.79 -0.13
N LEU A 251 7.22 15.49 1.13
CA LEU A 251 8.27 14.52 1.43
C LEU A 251 7.95 13.13 0.82
N PRO A 252 8.95 12.45 0.24
CA PRO A 252 8.74 11.12 -0.33
C PRO A 252 8.58 10.07 0.76
N ILE A 253 7.54 9.23 0.64
CA ILE A 253 7.27 8.13 1.60
C ILE A 253 8.09 6.88 1.27
N LEU A 254 8.20 6.55 -0.02
CA LEU A 254 8.87 5.33 -0.49
C LEU A 254 9.95 5.65 -1.52
N SER A 255 11.02 4.88 -1.48
CA SER A 255 12.03 4.82 -2.55
C SER A 255 11.48 4.24 -3.87
N CYS A 256 10.18 3.93 -3.96
CA CYS A 256 9.60 3.35 -5.16
C CYS A 256 9.66 4.28 -6.37
N ALA A 257 9.66 5.61 -6.17
CA ALA A 257 9.87 6.57 -7.25
C ALA A 257 11.27 6.39 -7.89
N VAL A 258 12.29 6.20 -7.04
CA VAL A 258 13.65 5.87 -7.45
C VAL A 258 13.72 4.45 -8.08
N LYS A 259 13.02 3.45 -7.53
CA LYS A 259 12.98 2.10 -8.14
C LYS A 259 12.26 2.06 -9.49
N ARG A 260 11.24 2.90 -9.68
CA ARG A 260 10.54 3.06 -10.98
C ARG A 260 11.43 3.73 -12.01
N SER A 261 12.24 4.72 -11.60
CA SER A 261 13.27 5.29 -12.47
C SER A 261 14.24 4.20 -12.92
N PHE A 262 14.77 3.40 -12.00
CA PHE A 262 15.62 2.25 -12.33
C PHE A 262 14.94 1.20 -13.23
N SER A 263 13.62 0.99 -13.08
CA SER A 263 12.87 0.07 -13.95
C SER A 263 12.70 0.62 -15.38
N LEU A 264 12.50 1.93 -15.53
CA LEU A 264 12.52 2.62 -16.83
C LEU A 264 13.93 2.58 -17.43
N TYR A 265 14.99 2.74 -16.61
CA TYR A 265 16.36 2.56 -17.06
C TYR A 265 16.61 1.16 -17.57
N ASN A 266 16.13 0.11 -16.91
CA ASN A 266 16.27 -1.26 -17.40
C ASN A 266 15.56 -1.48 -18.75
N SER A 267 14.53 -0.69 -19.09
CA SER A 267 13.94 -0.70 -20.44
C SER A 267 14.78 0.05 -21.48
N LEU A 268 15.53 1.07 -21.06
CA LEU A 268 16.47 1.83 -21.89
C LEU A 268 17.82 1.11 -22.06
N LEU A 269 18.21 0.28 -21.08
CA LEU A 269 19.45 -0.50 -20.99
C LEU A 269 19.23 -1.98 -21.36
N ASP A 270 18.03 -2.35 -21.80
CA ASP A 270 17.72 -3.70 -22.28
C ASP A 270 18.66 -4.07 -23.44
N SER A 271 18.79 -5.36 -23.76
CA SER A 271 19.76 -5.93 -24.71
C SER A 271 19.76 -5.29 -26.10
N ASN A 272 18.75 -4.47 -26.43
CA ASN A 272 18.63 -3.72 -27.66
C ASN A 272 19.32 -2.33 -27.66
N ARG A 273 19.76 -1.78 -26.51
CA ARG A 273 20.38 -0.43 -26.41
C ARG A 273 21.48 -0.36 -25.34
N GLN A 274 22.63 -0.98 -25.61
CA GLN A 274 23.69 -1.18 -24.62
C GLN A 274 24.70 -0.03 -24.38
N ASN A 275 24.54 1.18 -24.94
CA ASN A 275 25.65 2.15 -24.96
C ASN A 275 25.31 3.55 -24.43
N LEU A 276 24.83 3.66 -23.19
CA LEU A 276 24.82 4.96 -22.49
C LEU A 276 25.92 4.99 -21.43
N SER A 277 26.77 6.02 -21.47
CA SER A 277 27.75 6.26 -20.42
C SER A 277 27.04 6.73 -19.13
N GLU A 278 27.69 6.54 -17.98
CA GLU A 278 27.15 6.95 -16.68
C GLU A 278 26.77 8.45 -16.65
N GLU A 279 27.55 9.29 -17.33
CA GLU A 279 27.32 10.73 -17.40
C GLU A 279 26.07 11.09 -18.22
N LEU A 280 25.89 10.45 -19.37
CA LEU A 280 24.65 10.60 -20.16
C LEU A 280 23.44 10.10 -19.39
N LEU A 281 23.61 9.07 -18.57
CA LEU A 281 22.56 8.50 -17.73
C LEU A 281 22.15 9.46 -16.60
N LYS A 282 23.10 10.20 -16.01
CA LYS A 282 22.84 11.29 -15.05
C LYS A 282 22.11 12.46 -15.71
N GLN A 283 22.53 12.86 -16.91
CA GLN A 283 21.88 13.94 -17.65
C GLN A 283 20.45 13.58 -18.09
N LEU A 284 20.23 12.33 -18.54
CA LEU A 284 18.89 11.82 -18.85
C LEU A 284 18.00 11.74 -17.61
N ASN A 285 18.54 11.37 -16.44
CA ASN A 285 17.81 11.45 -15.17
C ASN A 285 17.36 12.87 -14.89
N MET A 286 18.29 13.83 -14.99
CA MET A 286 17.99 15.23 -14.70
C MET A 286 16.89 15.78 -15.62
N LEU A 287 16.94 15.49 -16.93
CA LEU A 287 15.93 15.94 -17.91
C LEU A 287 14.57 15.25 -17.77
N TYR A 288 14.50 14.07 -17.15
CA TYR A 288 13.24 13.35 -16.97
C TYR A 288 12.48 13.80 -15.72
N PHE A 289 13.21 14.24 -14.68
CA PHE A 289 12.65 14.61 -13.38
C PHE A 289 12.44 16.13 -13.17
N ASN A 290 12.99 16.98 -14.06
CA ASN A 290 12.79 18.43 -14.07
C ASN A 290 12.01 18.84 -15.32
#